data_AF-A0A136LYY2-F1
#
_entry.id   AF-A0A136LYY2-F1
#
_cell.length_a   1.000
_cell.length_b   1.000
_cell.length_c   1.000
_cell.angle_alpha   90.00
_cell.angle_beta   90.00
_cell.angle_gamma   90.00
#
_symmetry.space_group_name_H-M   'P 1'
#
loop_
_entity.id
_entity.type
_entity.pdbx_description
1 polymer ?
#
loop_
_entity_poly.entity_id
_entity_poly.type
_entity_poly.pdbx_seq_one_letter_code
_entity_poly.pdbx_strand_id
1 'polypeptide(L)'
;MQLFSLLEAFTPLFQSSVELSHVQSVAGTGLIGLSFVLICCVYIVPLFAALVMFTFWVWMLIVVIQRDEATFSDSNGKLLWILIIVFTGIIGAGLYYFMEFRKET
;
A
#
# COMPACT_ATOMS: atom_id res chain seq x y z
N MET A 1 -25.91 62.29 -8.98
CA MET A 1 -24.85 61.86 -9.92
C MET A 1 -23.68 61.14 -9.23
N GLN A 2 -23.28 61.49 -8.01
CA GLN A 2 -22.16 60.80 -7.33
C GLN A 2 -22.42 59.33 -6.92
N LEU A 3 -23.67 58.95 -6.66
CA LEU A 3 -24.04 57.57 -6.35
C LEU A 3 -23.85 56.63 -7.57
N PHE A 4 -24.09 57.15 -8.77
CA PHE A 4 -23.97 56.39 -10.02
C PHE A 4 -22.49 56.09 -10.34
N SER A 5 -21.60 57.07 -10.14
CA SER A 5 -20.15 56.87 -10.28
C SER A 5 -19.57 55.90 -9.25
N LEU A 6 -20.13 55.85 -8.04
CA LEU A 6 -19.71 54.87 -7.02
C LEU A 6 -20.16 53.45 -7.36
N LEU A 7 -21.32 53.29 -7.99
CA LEU A 7 -21.80 51.98 -8.46
C LEU A 7 -20.93 51.43 -9.58
N GLU A 8 -20.49 52.28 -10.52
CA GLU A 8 -19.57 51.90 -11.60
C GLU A 8 -18.15 51.60 -11.11
N ALA A 9 -17.69 52.24 -10.04
CA ALA A 9 -16.40 51.92 -9.43
C ALA A 9 -16.44 50.60 -8.63
N PHE A 10 -17.62 50.20 -8.15
CA PHE A 10 -17.80 49.00 -7.34
C PHE A 10 -17.88 47.70 -8.16
N THR A 11 -18.47 47.75 -9.37
CA THR A 11 -18.63 46.59 -10.25
C THR A 11 -17.31 45.87 -10.60
N PRO A 12 -16.20 46.53 -11.00
CA PRO A 12 -14.95 45.82 -11.27
C PRO A 12 -14.31 45.25 -10.00
N LEU A 13 -14.49 45.93 -8.86
CA LEU A 13 -13.98 45.51 -7.56
C LEU A 13 -14.65 44.20 -7.11
N PHE A 14 -15.97 44.12 -7.28
CA PHE A 14 -16.73 42.90 -7.03
C PHE A 14 -16.29 41.75 -7.94
N GLN A 15 -16.14 41.99 -9.26
CA GLN A 15 -15.68 40.95 -10.18
C GLN A 15 -14.27 40.41 -9.83
N SER A 16 -13.35 41.28 -9.42
CA SER A 16 -11.99 40.86 -9.03
C SER A 16 -11.99 39.97 -7.78
N SER A 17 -12.88 40.21 -6.82
CA SER A 17 -13.00 39.39 -5.61
C SER A 17 -13.53 37.98 -5.88
N VAL A 18 -14.46 37.86 -6.84
CA VAL A 18 -15.04 36.57 -7.25
C VAL A 18 -14.00 35.73 -7.98
N GLU A 19 -13.23 36.32 -8.90
CA GLU A 19 -12.12 35.65 -9.60
C GLU A 19 -11.06 35.13 -8.60
N LEU A 20 -10.66 35.94 -7.62
CA LEU A 20 -9.64 35.55 -6.64
C LEU A 20 -10.09 34.33 -5.81
N SER A 21 -11.37 34.30 -5.41
CA SER A 21 -11.94 33.18 -4.66
C SER A 21 -11.99 31.87 -5.46
N HIS A 22 -12.26 31.96 -6.76
CA HIS A 22 -12.22 30.80 -7.66
C HIS A 22 -10.79 30.31 -7.86
N VAL A 23 -9.81 31.19 -8.04
CA VAL A 23 -8.40 30.81 -8.20
C VAL A 23 -7.84 30.15 -6.92
N GLN A 24 -8.21 30.65 -5.73
CA GLN A 24 -7.81 30.02 -4.47
C GLN A 24 -8.49 28.65 -4.23
N SER A 25 -9.75 28.50 -4.63
CA SER A 25 -10.50 27.23 -4.58
C SER A 25 -9.90 26.15 -5.50
N VAL A 26 -9.54 26.52 -6.73
CA VAL A 26 -8.93 25.61 -7.71
C VAL A 26 -7.50 25.23 -7.29
N ALA A 27 -6.74 26.17 -6.73
CA ALA A 27 -5.42 25.88 -6.16
C ALA A 27 -5.50 24.95 -4.93
N GLY A 28 -6.50 25.15 -4.07
CA GLY A 28 -6.71 24.33 -2.87
C GLY A 28 -7.17 22.90 -3.19
N THR A 29 -8.03 22.72 -4.18
CA THR A 29 -8.54 21.39 -4.57
C THR A 29 -7.45 20.50 -5.20
N GLY A 30 -6.52 21.08 -5.96
CA GLY A 30 -5.38 20.33 -6.52
C GLY A 30 -4.44 19.77 -5.44
N LEU A 31 -4.18 20.55 -4.38
CA LEU A 31 -3.29 20.14 -3.29
C LEU A 31 -3.89 19.01 -2.43
N ILE A 32 -5.21 19.04 -2.20
CA ILE A 32 -5.92 18.00 -1.45
C ILE A 32 -5.92 16.68 -2.24
N GLY A 33 -6.20 16.74 -3.55
CA GLY A 33 -6.15 15.57 -4.43
C GLY A 33 -4.76 14.94 -4.49
N LEU A 34 -3.71 15.76 -4.63
CA LEU A 34 -2.33 15.28 -4.65
C LEU A 34 -1.91 14.66 -3.32
N SER A 35 -2.29 15.28 -2.20
CA SER A 35 -2.02 14.75 -0.85
C SER A 35 -2.69 13.40 -0.62
N PHE A 36 -3.93 13.23 -1.10
CA PHE A 36 -4.64 11.96 -1.00
C PHE A 36 -3.97 10.85 -1.82
N VAL A 37 -3.56 11.15 -3.06
CA VAL A 37 -2.84 10.18 -3.92
C VAL A 37 -1.51 9.78 -3.29
N LEU A 38 -0.76 10.73 -2.73
CA LEU A 38 0.49 10.44 -2.04
C LEU A 38 0.27 9.57 -0.80
N ILE A 39 -0.74 9.85 0.02
CA ILE A 39 -1.08 9.03 1.19
C ILE A 39 -1.49 7.61 0.77
N CYS A 40 -2.33 7.48 -0.26
CA CYS A 40 -2.73 6.17 -0.77
C CYS A 40 -1.54 5.37 -1.32
N CYS A 41 -0.69 6.01 -2.14
CA CYS A 41 0.46 5.35 -2.75
C CYS A 41 1.51 4.95 -1.70
N VAL A 42 1.79 5.82 -0.72
CA VAL A 42 2.85 5.62 0.28
C VAL A 42 2.42 4.72 1.43
N TYR A 43 1.14 4.69 1.79
CA TYR A 43 0.67 3.91 2.95
C TYR A 43 -0.23 2.75 2.60
N ILE A 44 -1.26 2.96 1.76
CA ILE A 44 -2.26 1.92 1.47
C ILE A 44 -1.67 0.81 0.60
N VAL A 45 -0.91 1.16 -0.45
CA VAL A 45 -0.30 0.18 -1.35
C VAL A 45 0.70 -0.74 -0.62
N PRO A 46 1.69 -0.23 0.14
CA PRO A 46 2.60 -1.12 0.85
C PRO A 46 1.93 -1.87 1.99
N LEU A 47 0.90 -1.31 2.64
CA LEU A 47 0.13 -2.03 3.66
C LEU A 47 -0.59 -3.24 3.06
N PHE A 48 -1.20 -3.07 1.89
CA PHE A 48 -1.85 -4.19 1.20
C PHE A 48 -0.84 -5.23 0.72
N ALA A 49 0.30 -4.78 0.17
CA ALA A 49 1.39 -5.68 -0.22
C ALA A 49 1.94 -6.47 0.97
N ALA A 50 2.14 -5.82 2.12
CA ALA A 50 2.58 -6.47 3.36
C ALA A 50 1.56 -7.51 3.84
N LEU A 51 0.26 -7.24 3.74
CA LEU A 51 -0.79 -8.18 4.13
C LEU A 51 -0.78 -9.44 3.26
N VAL A 52 -0.63 -9.28 1.94
CA VAL A 52 -0.55 -10.40 0.99
C VAL A 52 0.71 -11.21 1.24
N MET A 53 1.84 -10.53 1.41
CA MET A 53 3.13 -11.15 1.73
C MET A 53 3.12 -11.93 3.06
N PHE A 54 2.47 -11.37 4.09
CA PHE A 54 2.29 -12.04 5.37
C PHE A 54 1.38 -13.26 5.25
N THR A 55 0.28 -13.14 4.51
CA THR A 55 -0.63 -14.27 4.23
C THR A 55 0.10 -15.39 3.50
N PHE A 56 0.93 -15.05 2.51
CA PHE A 56 1.77 -16.02 1.79
C PHE A 56 2.77 -16.71 2.72
N TRP A 57 3.40 -15.97 3.63
CA TRP A 57 4.32 -16.56 4.61
C TRP A 57 3.61 -17.56 5.54
N VAL A 58 2.44 -17.20 6.08
CA VAL A 58 1.63 -18.11 6.91
C VAL A 58 1.16 -19.32 6.12
N TRP A 59 0.73 -19.14 4.88
CA TRP A 59 0.33 -20.26 4.00
C TRP A 59 1.46 -21.29 3.86
N MET A 60 2.70 -20.83 3.69
CA MET A 60 3.84 -21.74 3.53
C MET A 60 4.15 -22.52 4.80
N LEU A 61 3.95 -21.93 5.98
CA LEU A 61 4.01 -22.66 7.25
C LEU A 61 2.96 -23.77 7.30
N ILE A 62 1.72 -23.48 6.90
CA ILE A 62 0.64 -24.46 6.87
C ILE A 62 0.99 -25.62 5.93
N VAL A 63 1.55 -25.34 4.75
CA VAL A 63 1.96 -26.38 3.78
C VAL A 63 3.03 -27.31 4.37
N VAL A 64 4.04 -26.76 5.06
CA VAL A 64 5.10 -27.57 5.68
C VAL A 64 4.53 -28.45 6.81
N ILE A 65 3.60 -27.90 7.59
CA ILE A 65 2.95 -28.63 8.70
C ILE A 65 2.06 -29.76 8.18
N GLN A 66 1.33 -29.53 7.08
CA GLN A 66 0.44 -30.52 6.47
C GLN A 66 1.20 -31.62 5.71
N ARG A 67 2.47 -31.40 5.34
CA ARG A 67 3.28 -32.46 4.74
C ARG A 67 3.64 -33.54 5.75
N ASP A 68 3.61 -34.78 5.26
CA ASP A 68 3.98 -35.94 6.03
C ASP A 68 5.48 -35.93 6.36
N GLU A 69 5.79 -36.37 7.58
CA GLU A 69 7.15 -36.38 8.12
C GLU A 69 8.07 -37.34 7.34
N ALA A 70 7.46 -38.35 6.70
CA ALA A 70 8.11 -39.38 5.90
C ALA A 70 8.70 -38.87 4.57
N THR A 71 8.29 -37.69 4.10
CA THR A 71 8.86 -37.08 2.87
C THR A 71 10.21 -36.43 3.13
N PHE A 72 10.50 -36.10 4.39
CA PHE A 72 11.78 -35.50 4.77
C PHE A 72 12.81 -36.60 5.00
N SER A 73 14.02 -36.44 4.44
CA SER A 73 15.08 -37.47 4.56
C SER A 73 15.60 -37.66 5.98
N ASP A 74 15.23 -36.76 6.90
CA ASP A 74 15.72 -36.73 8.26
C ASP A 74 14.55 -36.64 9.23
N SER A 75 14.63 -37.35 10.36
CA SER A 75 13.55 -37.46 11.35
C SER A 75 13.11 -36.10 11.91
N ASN A 76 13.98 -35.09 11.84
CA ASN A 76 13.71 -33.73 12.29
C ASN A 76 13.63 -32.70 11.14
N GLY A 77 13.65 -33.15 9.88
CA GLY A 77 13.70 -32.26 8.71
C GLY A 77 12.52 -31.30 8.63
N LYS A 78 11.33 -31.77 9.04
CA LYS A 78 10.11 -30.94 9.13
C LYS A 78 10.26 -29.78 10.13
N LEU A 79 10.81 -30.07 11.30
CA LEU A 79 10.96 -29.12 12.40
C LEU A 79 12.04 -28.09 12.07
N LEU A 80 13.14 -28.52 11.43
CA LEU A 80 14.19 -27.64 10.92
C LEU A 80 13.63 -26.66 9.87
N TRP A 81 12.84 -27.13 8.91
CA TRP A 81 12.21 -26.29 7.89
C TRP A 81 11.23 -25.27 8.48
N ILE A 82 10.42 -25.67 9.46
CA ILE A 82 9.56 -24.75 10.21
C ILE A 82 10.42 -23.66 10.88
N LEU A 83 11.51 -24.03 11.55
CA LEU A 83 12.40 -23.07 12.20
C LEU A 83 13.00 -22.08 11.19
N ILE A 84 13.46 -22.56 10.03
CA ILE A 84 14.04 -21.73 8.97
C ILE A 84 12.98 -20.74 8.43
N ILE A 85 11.77 -21.20 8.16
CA ILE A 85 10.69 -20.34 7.65
C ILE A 85 10.28 -19.31 8.70
N VAL A 86 10.25 -19.70 9.98
CA VAL A 86 9.91 -18.78 11.08
C VAL A 86 10.99 -17.70 11.27
N PHE A 87 12.26 -18.08 11.36
CA PHE A 87 13.36 -17.13 11.63
C PHE A 87 13.73 -16.27 10.42
N THR A 88 13.62 -16.81 9.21
CA THR A 88 14.00 -16.09 7.98
C THR A 88 12.81 -15.36 7.35
N GLY A 89 11.59 -15.58 7.86
CA GLY A 89 10.38 -14.93 7.35
C GLY A 89 10.10 -15.30 5.90
N ILE A 90 9.81 -14.30 5.07
CA ILE A 90 9.47 -14.46 3.65
C ILE A 90 10.58 -15.12 2.84
N ILE A 91 11.84 -14.86 3.18
CA ILE A 91 13.00 -15.46 2.50
C ILE A 91 13.02 -16.98 2.76
N GLY A 92 12.70 -17.40 3.98
CA GLY A 92 12.60 -18.82 4.34
C GLY A 92 11.45 -19.52 3.61
N ALA A 93 10.29 -18.86 3.50
CA ALA A 93 9.16 -19.35 2.72
C ALA A 93 9.51 -19.50 1.22
N GLY A 94 10.25 -18.55 0.65
CA GLY A 94 10.74 -18.63 -0.72
C GLY A 94 11.75 -19.76 -0.93
N LEU A 95 12.70 -19.94 -0.01
CA LEU A 95 13.67 -21.03 -0.07
C LEU A 95 13.01 -22.41 0.02
N TYR A 96 12.02 -22.58 0.88
CA TYR A 96 11.24 -23.83 0.94
C TYR A 96 10.54 -24.13 -0.39
N TYR A 97 9.94 -23.11 -1.02
CA TYR A 97 9.33 -23.26 -2.34
C TYR A 97 10.33 -23.71 -3.41
N PHE A 98 11.52 -23.11 -3.45
CA PHE A 98 12.51 -23.45 -4.47
C PHE A 98 13.22 -24.78 -4.24
N MET A 99 13.49 -25.15 -2.99
CA MET A 99 14.30 -26.34 -2.67
C MET A 99 13.45 -27.60 -2.52
N GLU A 100 12.34 -27.52 -1.79
CA GLU A 100 11.59 -28.70 -1.38
C GLU A 100 10.34 -28.91 -2.24
N PHE A 101 9.63 -27.83 -2.61
CA PHE A 101 8.45 -27.95 -3.46
C PHE A 101 8.79 -28.38 -4.90
N ARG A 102 9.98 -28.01 -5.40
CA ARG A 102 10.48 -28.38 -6.74
C ARG A 102 11.04 -29.80 -6.85
N LYS A 103 11.38 -30.44 -5.72
CA LYS A 103 11.90 -31.82 -5.71
C LYS A 103 10.83 -32.87 -6.04
N GLU A 104 9.56 -32.47 -6.05
CA GLU A 104 8.42 -33.36 -6.27
C GLU A 104 7.80 -33.24 -7.68
N THR A 105 8.44 -32.49 -8.58
CA THR A 105 8.24 -32.56 -10.04
C THR A 105 9.41 -33.27 -10.69
#